data_AF-A0A6A4WGQ9-F1
#
_entry.id   AF-A0A6A4WGQ9-F1
#
_cell.length_a   1.000
_cell.length_b   1.000
_cell.length_c   1.000
_cell.angle_alpha   90.00
_cell.angle_beta   90.00
_cell.angle_gamma   90.00
#
_symmetry.space_group_name_H-M   'P 1'
#
loop_
_entity.id
_entity.type
_entity.pdbx_description
1 polymer ?
#
loop_
_entity_poly.entity_id
_entity_poly.type
_entity_poly.pdbx_seq_one_letter_code
_entity_poly.pdbx_strand_id
1 'polypeptide(L)'
;MSLVHRGRGFRKAAQLLVDLGAKHGRIDVDHVLPGRNTVAKETEQRTVVVRARLRVEVSEQPHIAASTDLWTDEKTSTSYNTINGGTASTSNAVNATAGVAELVDTCKKLVRLAKKTNINSLLKAADPLGRGLKAAVPTRWNSEWVMLDSILHAHSSLTSLDGVADRESIISLMDQLEKTDLTGVVDVLRFFNEASKQLSASKHPSFLVPLVLAHAQRHLQPAAKDRRIVASLKANLRLRVEGEKFAGKIGDDHYMAMVLHPRLEEAERRIEDLDAYNRRTSLLITGVPETSGEATDNLVLDVGRAAGLNLSADSLDRSRRLGRPQPGKVRPIIAKFATTNARQKLFDKRKELTAEKWACRQGTIPER
;
A
#
# COMPACT_ATOMS: atom_id res chain seq x y z
N MET A 1 38.58 -2.48 -10.03
CA MET A 1 37.57 -2.87 -9.02
C MET A 1 37.08 -1.61 -8.31
N SER A 2 35.87 -1.14 -8.62
CA SER A 2 35.28 0.05 -7.99
C SER A 2 34.55 -0.36 -6.70
N LEU A 3 35.24 -0.28 -5.56
CA LEU A 3 34.61 -0.35 -4.23
C LEU A 3 33.82 0.94 -3.99
N VAL A 4 32.56 0.98 -4.44
CA VAL A 4 31.67 2.11 -4.14
C VAL A 4 31.28 2.05 -2.66
N HIS A 5 32.06 2.70 -1.80
CA HIS A 5 31.70 2.88 -0.40
C HIS A 5 30.47 3.80 -0.28
N ARG A 6 29.34 3.25 0.20
CA ARG A 6 28.02 3.90 0.11
C ARG A 6 27.75 4.94 1.20
N GLY A 7 28.49 4.93 2.31
CA GLY A 7 28.27 5.81 3.46
C GLY A 7 28.50 7.28 3.13
N ARG A 8 27.49 8.14 3.38
CA ARG A 8 27.63 9.60 3.17
C ARG A 8 28.71 10.22 4.06
N GLY A 9 28.79 9.80 5.33
CA GLY A 9 29.80 10.28 6.27
C GLY A 9 31.22 9.93 5.82
N PHE A 10 31.44 8.67 5.44
CA PHE A 10 32.73 8.23 4.90
C PHE A 10 33.14 9.00 3.64
N ARG A 11 32.21 9.18 2.68
CA ARG A 11 32.50 9.96 1.45
C ARG A 11 32.92 11.41 1.76
N LYS A 12 32.26 12.06 2.70
CA LYS A 12 32.65 13.42 3.14
C LYS A 12 34.01 13.45 3.80
N ALA A 13 34.30 12.48 4.68
CA ALA A 13 35.60 12.38 5.33
C ALA A 13 36.72 12.09 4.30
N ALA A 14 36.48 11.18 3.37
CA ALA A 14 37.42 10.86 2.29
C ALA A 14 37.68 12.08 1.40
N GLN A 15 36.62 12.82 1.02
CA GLN A 15 36.76 14.05 0.23
C GLN A 15 37.59 15.10 0.99
N LEU A 16 37.35 15.29 2.29
CA LEU A 16 38.12 16.21 3.11
C LEU A 16 39.63 15.85 3.13
N LEU A 17 39.96 14.55 3.21
CA LEU A 17 41.35 14.10 3.16
C LEU A 17 41.99 14.38 1.78
N VAL A 18 41.23 14.19 0.70
CA VAL A 18 41.67 14.54 -0.67
C VAL A 18 41.93 16.05 -0.77
N ASP A 19 41.01 16.87 -0.27
CA ASP A 19 41.11 18.34 -0.32
C ASP A 19 42.30 18.84 0.51
N LEU A 20 42.55 18.23 1.67
CA LEU A 20 43.73 18.51 2.50
C LEU A 20 45.04 18.16 1.77
N GLY A 21 45.09 16.98 1.14
CA GLY A 21 46.25 16.56 0.34
C GLY A 21 46.49 17.45 -0.88
N ALA A 22 45.41 17.90 -1.55
CA ALA A 22 45.51 18.83 -2.67
C ALA A 22 46.06 20.20 -2.24
N LYS A 23 45.70 20.67 -1.03
CA LYS A 23 46.11 21.97 -0.51
C LYS A 23 47.51 21.98 0.10
N HIS A 24 47.90 20.91 0.78
CA HIS A 24 49.12 20.88 1.60
C HIS A 24 50.16 19.85 1.11
N GLY A 25 49.88 19.13 0.02
CA GLY A 25 50.77 18.10 -0.51
C GLY A 25 50.73 16.82 0.32
N ARG A 26 51.88 16.12 0.39
CA ARG A 26 51.99 14.87 1.15
C ARG A 26 52.06 15.18 2.65
N ILE A 27 50.99 14.88 3.37
CA ILE A 27 50.90 15.02 4.84
C ILE A 27 50.98 13.63 5.48
N ASP A 28 51.61 13.54 6.63
CA ASP A 28 51.57 12.33 7.45
C ASP A 28 50.16 12.10 8.02
N VAL A 29 49.65 10.88 7.85
CA VAL A 29 48.30 10.48 8.28
C VAL A 29 48.16 10.54 9.80
N ASP A 30 49.22 10.23 10.54
CA ASP A 30 49.19 10.21 12.01
C ASP A 30 49.01 11.61 12.62
N HIS A 31 49.33 12.66 11.85
CA HIS A 31 49.12 14.05 12.23
C HIS A 31 47.77 14.63 11.77
N VAL A 32 47.03 13.90 10.92
CA VAL A 32 45.76 14.36 10.34
C VAL A 32 44.57 13.64 10.94
N LEU A 33 44.68 12.34 11.21
CA LEU A 33 43.57 11.56 11.72
C LEU A 33 43.45 11.67 13.25
N PRO A 34 42.29 12.10 13.78
CA PRO A 34 42.09 12.15 15.22
C PRO A 34 42.02 10.74 15.80
N GLY A 35 42.61 10.55 16.98
CA GLY A 35 42.45 9.32 17.75
C GLY A 35 41.00 9.07 18.18
N ARG A 36 40.68 7.81 18.51
CA ARG A 36 39.34 7.38 18.95
C ARG A 36 38.77 8.25 20.08
N ASN A 37 39.59 8.59 21.08
CA ASN A 37 39.16 9.37 22.23
C ASN A 37 38.82 10.82 21.85
N THR A 38 39.57 11.40 20.92
CA THR A 38 39.29 12.73 20.38
C THR A 38 37.94 12.73 19.65
N VAL A 39 37.69 11.74 18.79
CA VAL A 39 36.40 11.62 18.09
C VAL A 39 35.23 11.44 19.08
N ALA A 40 35.41 10.62 20.12
CA ALA A 40 34.38 10.42 21.15
C ALA A 40 34.06 11.72 21.89
N LYS A 41 35.08 12.44 22.36
CA LYS A 41 34.94 13.72 23.07
C LYS A 41 34.27 14.78 22.20
N GLU A 42 34.71 14.93 20.96
CA GLU A 42 34.11 15.87 19.99
C GLU A 42 32.64 15.52 19.71
N THR A 43 32.32 14.22 19.61
CA THR A 43 30.93 13.77 19.40
C THR A 43 30.05 14.12 20.60
N GLU A 44 30.54 13.91 21.82
CA GLU A 44 29.81 14.26 23.05
C GLU A 44 29.57 15.76 23.16
N GLN A 45 30.60 16.58 22.92
CA GLN A 45 30.48 18.04 22.94
C GLN A 45 29.47 18.55 21.91
N ARG A 46 29.54 18.05 20.68
CA ARG A 46 28.55 18.40 19.64
C ARG A 46 27.14 17.95 20.01
N THR A 47 27.01 16.79 20.65
CA THR A 47 25.72 16.27 21.12
C THR A 47 25.09 17.19 22.16
N VAL A 48 25.88 17.73 23.10
CA VAL A 48 25.41 18.71 24.09
C VAL A 48 24.84 19.96 23.42
N VAL A 49 25.57 20.52 22.44
CA VAL A 49 25.13 21.71 21.70
C VAL A 49 23.82 21.45 20.94
N VAL A 50 23.74 20.32 20.21
CA VAL A 50 22.53 19.96 19.46
C VAL A 50 21.36 19.71 20.42
N ARG A 51 21.58 19.04 21.56
CA ARG A 51 20.56 18.78 22.58
C ARG A 51 20.03 20.06 23.20
N ALA A 52 20.89 21.03 23.50
CA ALA A 52 20.48 22.33 24.03
C ALA A 52 19.56 23.06 23.05
N ARG A 53 19.92 23.09 21.76
CA ARG A 53 19.10 23.69 20.71
C ARG A 53 17.74 22.98 20.57
N LEU A 54 17.75 21.66 20.42
CA LEU A 54 16.53 20.86 20.26
C LEU A 54 15.62 20.94 21.48
N ARG A 55 16.16 21.11 22.70
CA ARG A 55 15.34 21.25 23.91
C ARG A 55 14.41 22.46 23.83
N VAL A 56 14.91 23.59 23.33
CA VAL A 56 14.09 24.81 23.14
C VAL A 56 13.02 24.54 22.08
N GLU A 57 13.44 24.07 20.89
CA GLU A 57 12.54 23.79 19.76
C GLU A 57 11.40 22.81 20.15
N VAL A 58 11.73 21.76 20.92
CA VAL A 58 10.75 20.77 21.38
C VAL A 58 9.84 21.36 22.47
N SER A 59 10.36 22.18 23.39
CA SER A 59 9.54 22.78 24.46
C SER A 59 8.46 23.73 23.97
N GLU A 60 8.63 24.29 22.77
CA GLU A 60 7.67 25.20 22.13
C GLU A 60 6.60 24.46 21.32
N GLN A 61 6.72 23.14 21.13
CA GLN A 61 5.73 22.38 20.35
C GLN A 61 4.50 22.04 21.21
N PRO A 62 3.28 22.45 20.80
CA PRO A 62 2.05 22.19 21.57
C PRO A 62 1.64 20.72 21.55
N HIS A 63 2.10 19.96 20.55
CA HIS A 63 1.74 18.56 20.34
C HIS A 63 2.99 17.75 19.98
N ILE A 64 3.37 16.84 20.88
CA ILE A 64 4.51 15.95 20.70
C ILE A 64 4.01 14.51 20.83
N ALA A 65 4.30 13.69 19.83
CA ALA A 65 4.13 12.26 19.90
C ALA A 65 5.52 11.61 20.04
N ALA A 66 5.61 10.65 20.95
CA ALA A 66 6.77 9.77 21.09
C ALA A 66 6.28 8.33 20.91
N SER A 67 7.19 7.42 20.60
CA SER A 67 6.89 6.04 20.94
C SER A 67 8.12 5.30 21.44
N THR A 68 7.89 4.05 21.80
CA THR A 68 8.85 3.15 22.38
C THR A 68 8.95 1.90 21.49
N ASP A 69 10.16 1.65 20.98
CA ASP A 69 10.55 0.37 20.37
C ASP A 69 11.29 -0.47 21.41
N LEU A 70 10.82 -1.70 21.60
CA LEU A 70 11.30 -2.64 22.61
C LEU A 70 11.70 -3.94 21.91
N TRP A 71 12.96 -4.32 22.03
CA TRP A 71 13.43 -5.62 21.54
C TRP A 71 14.52 -6.21 22.44
N THR A 72 14.66 -7.53 22.39
CA THR A 72 15.73 -8.24 23.07
C THR A 72 16.66 -8.86 22.03
N ASP A 73 17.96 -8.63 22.19
CA ASP A 73 18.97 -9.35 21.42
C ASP A 73 19.28 -10.68 22.11
N GLU A 74 18.87 -11.77 21.48
CA GLU A 74 19.05 -13.13 21.99
C GLU A 74 20.53 -13.54 22.12
N LYS A 75 21.44 -12.93 21.36
CA LYS A 75 22.88 -13.27 21.45
C LYS A 75 23.57 -12.62 22.64
N THR A 76 23.15 -11.41 22.99
CA THR A 76 23.73 -10.62 24.08
C THR A 76 22.86 -10.66 25.34
N SER A 77 21.70 -11.32 25.28
CA SER A 77 20.65 -11.33 26.33
C SER A 77 20.31 -9.93 26.84
N THR A 78 20.51 -8.92 25.99
CA THR A 78 20.35 -7.51 26.37
C THR A 78 19.02 -7.01 25.83
N SER A 79 18.19 -6.48 26.71
CA SER A 79 16.98 -5.77 26.34
C SER A 79 17.32 -4.33 25.96
N TYR A 80 16.88 -3.91 24.78
CA TYR A 80 17.01 -2.56 24.28
C TYR A 80 15.65 -1.87 24.36
N ASN A 81 15.65 -0.69 24.95
CA ASN A 81 14.53 0.23 24.92
C ASN A 81 14.98 1.46 24.15
N THR A 82 14.43 1.65 22.96
CA THR A 82 14.68 2.84 22.16
C THR A 82 13.39 3.65 22.07
N ILE A 83 13.40 4.85 22.63
CA ILE A 83 12.29 5.78 22.50
C ILE A 83 12.37 6.43 21.10
N ASN A 84 11.65 5.86 20.14
CA ASN A 84 11.41 6.34 18.77
C ASN A 84 9.99 5.91 18.32
N GLY A 85 9.28 6.71 17.52
CA GLY A 85 7.83 6.57 17.16
C GLY A 85 7.31 5.40 16.28
N GLY A 86 6.98 4.20 16.78
CA GLY A 86 5.69 3.43 16.75
C GLY A 86 5.90 1.91 17.03
N THR A 87 4.97 1.13 17.66
CA THR A 87 5.04 -0.38 17.71
C THR A 87 3.70 -1.16 17.71
N ALA A 88 3.68 -2.35 17.04
CA ALA A 88 2.91 -3.58 17.36
C ALA A 88 3.33 -4.79 16.45
N SER A 89 3.20 -6.06 16.92
CA SER A 89 3.76 -7.30 16.32
C SER A 89 2.72 -8.31 15.77
N THR A 90 3.06 -9.08 14.71
CA THR A 90 2.17 -9.98 13.91
C THR A 90 2.42 -11.50 14.03
N SER A 91 3.43 -11.99 14.76
CA SER A 91 3.90 -13.39 14.61
C SER A 91 2.92 -14.50 15.02
N ASN A 92 1.89 -14.21 15.81
CA ASN A 92 0.96 -15.23 16.31
C ASN A 92 -0.08 -15.70 15.28
N ALA A 93 -0.15 -15.09 14.09
CA ALA A 93 -1.23 -15.33 13.12
C ALA A 93 -0.96 -16.44 12.10
N VAL A 94 0.28 -16.53 11.64
CA VAL A 94 0.71 -17.51 10.63
C VAL A 94 0.63 -18.93 11.20
N ASN A 95 1.02 -19.11 12.47
CA ASN A 95 1.03 -20.42 13.14
C ASN A 95 -0.35 -20.97 13.53
N ALA A 96 -1.43 -20.18 13.39
CA ALA A 96 -2.79 -20.64 13.72
C ALA A 96 -3.50 -21.40 12.58
N THR A 97 -2.90 -21.44 11.40
CA THR A 97 -3.43 -22.20 10.26
C THR A 97 -2.58 -23.46 10.07
N ALA A 98 -3.12 -24.64 10.41
CA ALA A 98 -2.35 -25.90 10.47
C ALA A 98 -1.47 -26.15 9.23
N GLY A 99 -2.04 -26.10 8.02
CA GLY A 99 -1.27 -26.30 6.79
C GLY A 99 -0.19 -25.23 6.55
N VAL A 100 -0.41 -23.98 6.98
CA VAL A 100 0.62 -22.92 6.88
C VAL A 100 1.71 -23.13 7.92
N ALA A 101 1.37 -23.60 9.12
CA ALA A 101 2.33 -23.90 10.16
C ALA A 101 3.28 -25.04 9.74
N GLU A 102 2.75 -26.09 9.13
CA GLU A 102 3.54 -27.18 8.55
C GLU A 102 4.48 -26.68 7.45
N LEU A 103 3.96 -25.90 6.50
CA LEU A 103 4.76 -25.27 5.44
C LEU A 103 5.90 -24.42 6.02
N VAL A 104 5.61 -23.61 7.04
CA VAL A 104 6.59 -22.75 7.70
C VAL A 104 7.64 -23.57 8.45
N ASP A 105 7.27 -24.67 9.11
CA ASP A 105 8.21 -25.54 9.80
C ASP A 105 9.15 -26.27 8.82
N THR A 106 8.62 -26.75 7.69
CA THR A 106 9.43 -27.32 6.61
C THR A 106 10.42 -26.30 6.06
N CYS A 107 9.98 -25.05 5.86
CA CYS A 107 10.86 -23.94 5.47
C CYS A 107 11.95 -23.65 6.53
N LYS A 108 11.62 -23.67 7.82
CA LYS A 108 12.58 -23.49 8.92
C LYS A 108 13.63 -24.61 8.91
N LYS A 109 13.23 -25.87 8.71
CA LYS A 109 14.13 -27.04 8.58
C LYS A 109 15.05 -26.88 7.37
N LEU A 110 14.50 -26.52 6.21
CA LEU A 110 15.26 -26.27 4.98
C LEU A 110 16.36 -25.23 5.18
N VAL A 111 16.02 -24.08 5.77
CA VAL A 111 17.00 -23.00 6.03
C VAL A 111 18.07 -23.43 7.03
N ARG A 112 17.72 -24.19 8.07
CA ARG A 112 18.70 -24.72 9.03
C ARG A 112 19.67 -25.66 8.33
N LEU A 113 19.17 -26.60 7.53
CA LEU A 113 20.00 -27.55 6.79
C LEU A 113 20.92 -26.81 5.82
N ALA A 114 20.38 -25.92 4.98
CA ALA A 114 21.17 -25.17 4.00
C ALA A 114 22.26 -24.29 4.63
N LYS A 115 22.05 -23.80 5.87
CA LYS A 115 23.08 -23.08 6.62
C LYS A 115 24.15 -24.01 7.21
N LYS A 116 23.75 -25.21 7.67
CA LYS A 116 24.66 -26.23 8.21
C LYS A 116 25.56 -26.81 7.11
N THR A 117 25.03 -27.03 5.91
CA THR A 117 25.71 -27.70 4.79
C THR A 117 26.41 -26.73 3.83
N ASN A 118 26.58 -25.47 4.24
CA ASN A 118 27.20 -24.41 3.45
C ASN A 118 26.51 -24.06 2.12
N ILE A 119 25.38 -24.70 1.78
CA ILE A 119 24.53 -24.36 0.61
C ILE A 119 24.19 -22.88 0.58
N ASN A 120 23.91 -22.29 1.75
CA ASN A 120 23.54 -20.89 1.82
C ASN A 120 24.67 -19.93 1.38
N SER A 121 25.94 -20.31 1.49
CA SER A 121 27.04 -19.49 0.95
C SER A 121 27.13 -19.64 -0.57
N LEU A 122 26.92 -20.85 -1.10
CA LEU A 122 26.85 -21.12 -2.54
C LEU A 122 25.71 -20.32 -3.20
N LEU A 123 24.53 -20.29 -2.58
CA LEU A 123 23.40 -19.49 -3.04
C LEU A 123 23.75 -17.99 -3.13
N LYS A 124 24.47 -17.47 -2.12
CA LYS A 124 24.93 -16.07 -2.14
C LYS A 124 25.97 -15.81 -3.21
N ALA A 125 26.85 -16.77 -3.49
CA ALA A 125 27.86 -16.64 -4.54
C ALA A 125 27.20 -16.67 -5.94
N ALA A 126 26.13 -17.45 -6.11
CA ALA A 126 25.41 -17.58 -7.37
C ALA A 126 24.42 -16.43 -7.66
N ASP A 127 23.88 -15.76 -6.64
CA ASP A 127 22.97 -14.63 -6.81
C ASP A 127 23.75 -13.32 -7.10
N PRO A 128 23.44 -12.58 -8.19
CA PRO A 128 24.14 -11.34 -8.54
C PRO A 128 24.09 -10.24 -7.47
N LEU A 129 23.13 -10.30 -6.55
CA LEU A 129 22.94 -9.36 -5.45
C LEU A 129 23.44 -9.92 -4.11
N GLY A 130 24.11 -11.08 -4.12
CA GLY A 130 24.63 -11.73 -2.92
C GLY A 130 23.54 -12.25 -1.98
N ARG A 131 22.33 -12.50 -2.48
CA ARG A 131 21.19 -12.94 -1.66
C ARG A 131 21.27 -14.43 -1.37
N GLY A 132 20.91 -14.80 -0.15
CA GLY A 132 20.76 -16.19 0.27
C GLY A 132 19.54 -16.35 1.15
N LEU A 133 19.38 -17.56 1.69
CA LEU A 133 18.30 -17.90 2.60
C LEU A 133 18.43 -17.15 3.93
N LYS A 134 17.29 -16.62 4.37
CA LYS A 134 17.14 -15.88 5.61
C LYS A 134 16.41 -16.74 6.62
N ALA A 135 16.89 -16.77 7.86
CA ALA A 135 16.20 -17.48 8.93
C ALA A 135 15.11 -16.59 9.53
N ALA A 136 13.99 -17.20 9.93
CA ALA A 136 13.01 -16.53 10.78
C ALA A 136 13.63 -16.24 12.15
N VAL A 137 13.30 -15.08 12.71
CA VAL A 137 13.77 -14.57 14.01
C VAL A 137 12.54 -14.25 14.84
N PRO A 138 12.28 -14.96 15.95
CA PRO A 138 11.04 -14.81 16.73
C PRO A 138 10.75 -13.37 17.16
N THR A 139 11.78 -12.62 17.53
CA THR A 139 11.68 -11.22 17.98
C THR A 139 11.44 -10.22 16.85
N ARG A 140 11.52 -10.65 15.58
CA ARG A 140 11.27 -9.80 14.41
C ARG A 140 9.98 -10.23 13.72
N TRP A 141 8.95 -9.41 13.87
CA TRP A 141 7.59 -9.67 13.41
C TRP A 141 7.44 -10.07 11.93
N ASN A 142 8.25 -9.50 11.01
CA ASN A 142 8.19 -9.82 9.57
C ASN A 142 9.18 -10.91 9.11
N SER A 143 9.88 -11.56 10.04
CA SER A 143 10.96 -12.49 9.69
C SER A 143 10.49 -13.78 9.01
N GLU A 144 9.27 -14.25 9.30
CA GLU A 144 8.68 -15.42 8.63
C GLU A 144 8.42 -15.14 7.16
N TRP A 145 7.83 -14.00 6.81
CA TRP A 145 7.67 -13.60 5.41
C TRP A 145 9.03 -13.48 4.71
N VAL A 146 10.00 -12.83 5.34
CA VAL A 146 11.35 -12.66 4.78
C VAL A 146 12.04 -14.01 4.50
N MET A 147 11.84 -15.00 5.37
CA MET A 147 12.33 -16.35 5.18
C MET A 147 11.66 -17.02 3.97
N LEU A 148 10.32 -17.06 3.95
CA LEU A 148 9.53 -17.68 2.88
C LEU A 148 9.85 -17.06 1.52
N ASP A 149 9.91 -15.73 1.44
CA ASP A 149 10.27 -14.98 0.23
C ASP A 149 11.70 -15.32 -0.24
N SER A 150 12.65 -15.51 0.68
CA SER A 150 14.02 -15.91 0.32
C SER A 150 14.11 -17.32 -0.27
N ILE A 151 13.29 -18.25 0.22
CA ILE A 151 13.21 -19.61 -0.31
C ILE A 151 12.56 -19.59 -1.70
N LEU A 152 11.46 -18.84 -1.85
CA LEU A 152 10.77 -18.70 -3.13
C LEU A 152 11.70 -18.12 -4.21
N HIS A 153 12.50 -17.10 -3.86
CA HIS A 153 13.51 -16.54 -4.75
C HIS A 153 14.60 -17.55 -5.13
N ALA A 154 15.05 -18.36 -4.17
CA ALA A 154 16.11 -19.35 -4.39
C ALA A 154 15.60 -20.70 -4.92
N HIS A 155 14.30 -20.85 -5.20
CA HIS A 155 13.67 -22.13 -5.49
C HIS A 155 14.33 -22.86 -6.66
N SER A 156 14.59 -22.18 -7.78
CA SER A 156 15.24 -22.81 -8.95
C SER A 156 16.67 -23.23 -8.64
N SER A 157 17.42 -22.39 -7.94
CA SER A 157 18.80 -22.69 -7.52
C SER A 157 18.84 -23.87 -6.56
N LEU A 158 17.93 -23.93 -5.58
CA LEU A 158 17.86 -25.04 -4.62
C LEU A 158 17.63 -26.40 -5.29
N THR A 159 16.89 -26.45 -6.40
CA THR A 159 16.65 -27.68 -7.16
C THR A 159 17.78 -28.06 -8.13
N SER A 160 18.60 -27.09 -8.55
CA SER A 160 19.63 -27.26 -9.59
C SER A 160 21.07 -27.27 -9.06
N LEU A 161 21.29 -27.12 -7.75
CA LEU A 161 22.62 -27.16 -7.15
C LEU A 161 23.20 -28.59 -7.21
N ASP A 162 24.25 -28.76 -7.99
CA ASP A 162 25.02 -30.01 -8.10
C ASP A 162 26.25 -30.00 -7.18
N GLY A 163 26.67 -31.19 -6.73
CA GLY A 163 27.92 -31.37 -5.98
C GLY A 163 27.89 -30.97 -4.49
N VAL A 164 26.72 -30.87 -3.87
CA VAL A 164 26.60 -30.47 -2.45
C VAL A 164 26.25 -31.66 -1.54
N ALA A 165 26.88 -31.71 -0.36
CA ALA A 165 26.52 -32.63 0.71
C ALA A 165 25.05 -32.42 1.13
N ASP A 166 24.34 -33.52 1.42
CA ASP A 166 22.92 -33.55 1.82
C ASP A 166 21.92 -32.98 0.78
N ARG A 167 22.29 -32.95 -0.50
CA ARG A 167 21.39 -32.56 -1.62
C ARG A 167 20.07 -33.32 -1.59
N GLU A 168 20.09 -34.63 -1.34
CA GLU A 168 18.89 -35.47 -1.27
C GLU A 168 17.94 -35.01 -0.15
N SER A 169 18.47 -34.60 1.00
CA SER A 169 17.67 -34.07 2.10
C SER A 169 17.03 -32.72 1.75
N ILE A 170 17.74 -31.88 1.00
CA ILE A 170 17.19 -30.60 0.48
C ILE A 170 16.08 -30.86 -0.54
N ILE A 171 16.31 -31.76 -1.49
CA ILE A 171 15.31 -32.14 -2.50
C ILE A 171 14.07 -32.72 -1.81
N SER A 172 14.23 -33.63 -0.86
CA SER A 172 13.12 -34.20 -0.09
C SER A 172 12.29 -33.13 0.65
N LEU A 173 12.95 -32.13 1.25
CA LEU A 173 12.25 -31.01 1.88
C LEU A 173 11.58 -30.08 0.86
N MET A 174 12.16 -29.90 -0.32
CA MET A 174 11.56 -29.13 -1.41
C MET A 174 10.37 -29.86 -2.04
N ASP A 175 10.39 -31.19 -2.13
CA ASP A 175 9.28 -32.00 -2.65
C ASP A 175 8.07 -31.97 -1.71
N GLN A 176 8.30 -31.80 -0.40
CA GLN A 176 7.24 -31.55 0.58
C GLN A 176 6.62 -30.15 0.45
N LEU A 177 7.24 -29.24 -0.30
CA LEU A 177 6.78 -27.87 -0.48
C LEU A 177 6.15 -27.71 -1.86
N GLU A 178 4.83 -27.58 -1.91
CA GLU A 178 4.20 -27.18 -3.16
C GLU A 178 4.50 -25.70 -3.46
N LYS A 179 5.23 -25.43 -4.55
CA LYS A 179 5.64 -24.07 -4.95
C LYS A 179 4.46 -23.10 -5.06
N THR A 180 3.31 -23.58 -5.53
CA THR A 180 2.07 -22.82 -5.67
C THR A 180 1.53 -22.35 -4.32
N ASP A 181 1.55 -23.21 -3.30
CA ASP A 181 1.14 -22.89 -1.94
C ASP A 181 2.11 -21.93 -1.28
N LEU A 182 3.42 -22.16 -1.41
CA LEU A 182 4.45 -21.23 -0.93
C LEU A 182 4.26 -19.84 -1.56
N THR A 183 4.04 -19.78 -2.86
CA THR A 183 3.79 -18.51 -3.59
C THR A 183 2.54 -17.83 -3.05
N GLY A 184 1.43 -18.56 -2.91
CA GLY A 184 0.18 -18.02 -2.39
C GLY A 184 0.31 -17.46 -0.97
N VAL A 185 1.01 -18.16 -0.08
CA VAL A 185 1.28 -17.69 1.29
C VAL A 185 2.18 -16.45 1.27
N VAL A 186 3.27 -16.45 0.49
CA VAL A 186 4.18 -15.31 0.36
C VAL A 186 3.45 -14.08 -0.17
N ASP A 187 2.58 -14.23 -1.15
CA ASP A 187 1.81 -13.12 -1.73
C ASP A 187 0.79 -12.54 -0.74
N VAL A 188 0.10 -13.40 0.02
CA VAL A 188 -0.81 -12.93 1.09
C VAL A 188 -0.03 -12.11 2.12
N LEU A 189 1.11 -12.62 2.59
CA LEU A 189 1.94 -11.98 3.61
C LEU A 189 2.71 -10.75 3.11
N ARG A 190 3.01 -10.67 1.80
CA ARG A 190 3.68 -9.52 1.18
C ARG A 190 2.93 -8.22 1.42
N PHE A 191 1.59 -8.25 1.33
CA PHE A 191 0.74 -7.11 1.63
C PHE A 191 1.04 -6.54 3.01
N PHE A 192 1.06 -7.38 4.04
CA PHE A 192 1.30 -6.94 5.42
C PHE A 192 2.72 -6.41 5.58
N ASN A 193 3.72 -7.08 5.00
CA ASN A 193 5.09 -6.58 5.03
C ASN A 193 5.24 -5.21 4.34
N GLU A 194 4.49 -4.94 3.29
CA GLU A 194 4.53 -3.62 2.62
C GLU A 194 3.77 -2.56 3.41
N ALA A 195 2.57 -2.89 3.90
CA ALA A 195 1.81 -2.02 4.80
C ALA A 195 2.64 -1.65 6.04
N SER A 196 3.39 -2.61 6.58
CA SER A 196 4.34 -2.41 7.69
C SER A 196 5.37 -1.34 7.39
N LYS A 197 6.00 -1.37 6.21
CA LYS A 197 7.00 -0.39 5.80
C LYS A 197 6.39 1.00 5.64
N GLN A 198 5.17 1.06 5.12
CA GLN A 198 4.44 2.33 4.95
C GLN A 198 4.09 2.94 6.32
N LEU A 199 3.56 2.13 7.23
CA LEU A 199 3.16 2.59 8.58
C LEU A 199 4.36 2.94 9.48
N SER A 200 5.52 2.31 9.27
CA SER A 200 6.76 2.60 10.01
C SER A 200 7.62 3.71 9.38
N ALA A 201 7.21 4.29 8.26
CA ALA A 201 7.95 5.38 7.64
C ALA A 201 7.84 6.66 8.47
N SER A 202 8.98 7.22 8.90
CA SER A 202 9.00 8.45 9.72
C SER A 202 9.09 9.75 8.92
N LYS A 203 9.31 9.67 7.60
CA LYS A 203 9.51 10.85 6.73
C LYS A 203 8.23 11.43 6.15
N HIS A 204 7.14 10.68 6.20
CA HIS A 204 5.83 11.05 5.65
C HIS A 204 4.75 10.67 6.66
N PRO A 205 3.57 11.33 6.66
CA PRO A 205 2.47 10.96 7.53
C PRO A 205 2.09 9.48 7.31
N SER A 206 2.40 8.64 8.30
CA SER A 206 2.18 7.19 8.23
C SER A 206 0.88 6.75 8.94
N PHE A 207 0.05 7.71 9.34
CA PHE A 207 -1.15 7.52 10.16
C PHE A 207 -2.39 7.09 9.37
N LEU A 208 -2.24 6.62 8.13
CA LEU A 208 -3.33 6.12 7.28
C LEU A 208 -3.81 4.71 7.66
N VAL A 209 -3.85 4.42 8.96
CA VAL A 209 -4.23 3.11 9.51
C VAL A 209 -5.63 2.65 9.06
N PRO A 210 -6.67 3.52 9.01
CA PRO A 210 -8.00 3.08 8.57
C PRO A 210 -8.01 2.67 7.09
N LEU A 211 -7.24 3.37 6.25
CA LEU A 211 -7.07 3.01 4.85
C LEU A 211 -6.37 1.66 4.71
N VAL A 212 -5.28 1.44 5.45
CA VAL A 212 -4.58 0.14 5.48
C VAL A 212 -5.51 -0.98 5.94
N LEU A 213 -6.36 -0.74 6.95
CA LEU A 213 -7.37 -1.70 7.40
C LEU A 213 -8.34 -2.05 6.26
N ALA A 214 -8.90 -1.05 5.57
CA ALA A 214 -9.83 -1.29 4.47
C ALA A 214 -9.17 -2.08 3.32
N HIS A 215 -7.90 -1.78 3.01
CA HIS A 215 -7.13 -2.55 2.04
C HIS A 215 -6.85 -3.98 2.50
N ALA A 216 -6.53 -4.19 3.78
CA ALA A 216 -6.32 -5.51 4.36
C ALA A 216 -7.60 -6.35 4.26
N GLN A 217 -8.75 -5.78 4.62
CA GLN A 217 -10.05 -6.46 4.52
C GLN A 217 -10.35 -6.91 3.08
N ARG A 218 -10.08 -6.05 2.08
CA ARG A 218 -10.23 -6.41 0.65
C ARG A 218 -9.25 -7.50 0.21
N HIS A 219 -7.98 -7.38 0.59
CA HIS A 219 -6.92 -8.34 0.26
C HIS A 219 -7.19 -9.74 0.82
N LEU A 220 -7.83 -9.81 1.98
CA LEU A 220 -8.17 -11.05 2.68
C LEU A 220 -9.51 -11.64 2.25
N GLN A 221 -10.22 -11.06 1.27
CA GLN A 221 -11.42 -11.70 0.73
C GLN A 221 -11.02 -13.02 0.03
N PRO A 222 -11.67 -14.15 0.39
CA PRO A 222 -11.44 -15.41 -0.31
C PRO A 222 -11.83 -15.28 -1.78
N ALA A 223 -10.94 -15.71 -2.68
CA ALA A 223 -11.22 -15.80 -4.10
C ALA A 223 -11.50 -17.25 -4.49
N ALA A 224 -12.34 -17.46 -5.51
CA ALA A 224 -12.68 -18.81 -5.99
C ALA A 224 -11.45 -19.63 -6.46
N LYS A 225 -10.37 -18.94 -6.84
CA LYS A 225 -9.09 -19.55 -7.25
C LYS A 225 -8.13 -19.85 -6.11
N ASP A 226 -8.46 -19.46 -4.87
CA ASP A 226 -7.59 -19.67 -3.73
C ASP A 226 -7.54 -21.16 -3.37
N ARG A 227 -6.34 -21.72 -3.24
CA ARG A 227 -6.17 -23.08 -2.71
C ARG A 227 -6.52 -23.12 -1.23
N ARG A 228 -6.84 -24.32 -0.73
CA ARG A 228 -7.38 -24.54 0.63
C ARG A 228 -6.53 -23.89 1.74
N ILE A 229 -5.21 -23.98 1.64
CA ILE A 229 -4.28 -23.40 2.62
C ILE A 229 -4.32 -21.85 2.60
N VAL A 230 -4.37 -21.25 1.41
CA VAL A 230 -4.44 -19.79 1.21
C VAL A 230 -5.79 -19.24 1.66
N ALA A 231 -6.88 -19.92 1.30
CA ALA A 231 -8.23 -19.54 1.73
C ALA A 231 -8.36 -19.57 3.26
N SER A 232 -7.87 -20.64 3.91
CA SER A 232 -7.83 -20.76 5.37
C SER A 232 -6.98 -19.66 6.02
N LEU A 233 -5.79 -19.37 5.45
CA LEU A 233 -4.91 -18.31 5.94
C LEU A 233 -5.61 -16.94 5.87
N LYS A 234 -6.23 -16.62 4.73
CA LYS A 234 -6.97 -15.37 4.53
C LYS A 234 -8.11 -15.24 5.54
N ALA A 235 -8.90 -16.28 5.73
CA ALA A 235 -10.00 -16.29 6.71
C ALA A 235 -9.49 -16.03 8.14
N ASN A 236 -8.42 -16.73 8.55
CA ASN A 236 -7.83 -16.56 9.89
C ASN A 236 -7.22 -15.16 10.10
N LEU A 237 -6.53 -14.63 9.09
CA LEU A 237 -5.99 -13.27 9.14
C LEU A 237 -7.11 -12.23 9.19
N ARG A 238 -8.20 -12.46 8.44
CA ARG A 238 -9.35 -11.55 8.41
C ARG A 238 -9.99 -11.40 9.78
N LEU A 239 -10.24 -12.51 10.47
CA LEU A 239 -10.76 -12.50 11.85
C LEU A 239 -9.89 -11.67 12.80
N ARG A 240 -8.57 -11.67 12.60
CA ARG A 240 -7.63 -10.92 13.46
C ARG A 240 -7.58 -9.44 13.10
N VAL A 241 -7.64 -9.12 11.82
CA VAL A 241 -7.68 -7.75 11.31
C VAL A 241 -8.98 -7.06 11.73
N GLU A 242 -10.11 -7.78 11.66
CA GLU A 242 -11.43 -7.29 12.08
C GLU A 242 -11.65 -7.36 13.60
N GLY A 243 -10.79 -8.07 14.33
CA GLY A 243 -10.92 -8.24 15.78
C GLY A 243 -10.46 -7.04 16.61
N GLU A 244 -10.68 -7.17 17.94
CA GLU A 244 -10.40 -6.11 18.93
C GLU A 244 -8.93 -5.67 19.00
N LYS A 245 -8.00 -6.53 18.56
CA LYS A 245 -6.56 -6.25 18.62
C LYS A 245 -6.09 -5.28 17.55
N PHE A 246 -6.78 -5.18 16.42
CA PHE A 246 -6.39 -4.31 15.33
C PHE A 246 -7.48 -3.28 15.02
N ALA A 247 -8.60 -3.69 14.40
CA ALA A 247 -9.71 -2.78 14.13
C ALA A 247 -10.24 -2.11 15.41
N GLY A 248 -10.35 -2.86 16.51
CA GLY A 248 -10.79 -2.31 17.81
C GLY A 248 -9.80 -1.33 18.47
N LYS A 249 -8.59 -1.14 17.92
CA LYS A 249 -7.60 -0.15 18.39
C LYS A 249 -7.53 1.10 17.52
N ILE A 250 -8.28 1.15 16.42
CA ILE A 250 -8.35 2.35 15.58
C ILE A 250 -9.30 3.34 16.24
N GLY A 251 -8.73 4.36 16.89
CA GLY A 251 -9.46 5.50 17.44
C GLY A 251 -9.61 6.68 16.47
N ASP A 252 -10.32 7.70 16.91
CA ASP A 252 -10.68 8.90 16.14
C ASP A 252 -9.47 9.63 15.54
N ASP A 253 -8.34 9.67 16.25
CA ASP A 253 -7.09 10.29 15.77
C ASP A 253 -6.62 9.71 14.43
N HIS A 254 -6.82 8.40 14.22
CA HIS A 254 -6.46 7.74 12.97
C HIS A 254 -7.38 8.14 11.82
N TYR A 255 -8.67 8.35 12.10
CA TYR A 255 -9.63 8.83 11.12
C TYR A 255 -9.40 10.30 10.80
N MET A 256 -9.09 11.13 11.79
CA MET A 256 -8.72 12.53 11.59
C MET A 256 -7.45 12.64 10.74
N ALA A 257 -6.43 11.83 11.02
CA ALA A 257 -5.22 11.81 10.21
C ALA A 257 -5.48 11.36 8.75
N MET A 258 -6.46 10.47 8.54
CA MET A 258 -6.89 10.08 7.19
C MET A 258 -7.63 11.21 6.47
N VAL A 259 -8.56 11.89 7.13
CA VAL A 259 -9.32 13.02 6.57
C VAL A 259 -8.40 14.18 6.18
N LEU A 260 -7.41 14.47 7.01
CA LEU A 260 -6.44 15.54 6.76
C LEU A 260 -5.36 15.16 5.74
N HIS A 261 -5.41 13.95 5.17
CA HIS A 261 -4.38 13.49 4.26
C HIS A 261 -4.59 14.07 2.85
N PRO A 262 -3.61 14.78 2.25
CA PRO A 262 -3.77 15.47 0.96
C PRO A 262 -4.21 14.56 -0.20
N ARG A 263 -3.80 13.29 -0.17
CA ARG A 263 -4.21 12.32 -1.20
C ARG A 263 -5.69 11.96 -1.18
N LEU A 264 -6.37 12.10 -0.02
CA LEU A 264 -7.81 11.89 0.03
C LEU A 264 -8.52 13.04 -0.69
N GLU A 265 -8.12 14.27 -0.38
CA GLU A 265 -8.62 15.49 -1.04
C GLU A 265 -8.33 15.47 -2.56
N GLU A 266 -7.14 15.03 -2.99
CA GLU A 266 -6.81 14.85 -4.41
C GLU A 266 -7.69 13.77 -5.09
N ALA A 267 -7.96 12.67 -4.38
CA ALA A 267 -8.82 11.62 -4.91
C ALA A 267 -10.28 12.08 -5.04
N GLU A 268 -10.78 12.84 -4.07
CA GLU A 268 -12.11 13.45 -4.11
C GLU A 268 -12.22 14.42 -5.29
N ARG A 269 -11.27 15.35 -5.45
CA ARG A 269 -11.20 16.24 -6.62
C ARG A 269 -11.19 15.48 -7.93
N ARG A 270 -10.42 14.39 -8.03
CA ARG A 270 -10.37 13.57 -9.25
C ARG A 270 -11.68 12.85 -9.53
N ILE A 271 -12.40 12.40 -8.49
CA ILE A 271 -13.73 11.81 -8.64
C ILE A 271 -14.71 12.86 -9.13
N GLU A 272 -14.69 14.07 -8.55
CA GLU A 272 -15.53 15.19 -8.98
C GLU A 272 -15.27 15.58 -10.44
N ASP A 273 -14.00 15.65 -10.85
CA ASP A 273 -13.62 15.92 -12.24
C ASP A 273 -14.13 14.85 -13.21
N LEU A 274 -14.00 13.57 -12.83
CA LEU A 274 -14.50 12.45 -13.62
C LEU A 274 -16.03 12.44 -13.69
N ASP A 275 -16.69 12.73 -12.58
CA ASP A 275 -18.15 12.86 -12.51
C ASP A 275 -18.63 14.03 -13.35
N ALA A 276 -17.98 15.18 -13.26
CA ALA A 276 -18.26 16.35 -14.09
C ALA A 276 -18.08 16.01 -15.57
N TYR A 277 -17.00 15.31 -15.93
CA TYR A 277 -16.76 14.83 -17.29
C TYR A 277 -17.86 13.89 -17.78
N ASN A 278 -18.31 12.94 -16.94
CA ASN A 278 -19.36 12.00 -17.29
C ASN A 278 -20.75 12.68 -17.38
N ARG A 279 -21.00 13.70 -16.55
CA ARG A 279 -22.22 14.54 -16.62
C ARG A 279 -22.28 15.40 -17.88
N ARG A 280 -21.15 15.70 -18.54
CA ARG A 280 -21.12 16.51 -19.78
C ARG A 280 -21.94 15.92 -20.92
N THR A 281 -22.12 14.61 -20.97
CA THR A 281 -22.94 13.95 -22.01
C THR A 281 -24.38 13.71 -21.57
N SER A 282 -24.78 14.20 -20.39
CA SER A 282 -26.11 13.94 -19.84
C SER A 282 -26.98 15.20 -19.75
N LEU A 283 -28.29 15.03 -19.94
CA LEU A 283 -29.31 16.06 -19.70
C LEU A 283 -30.35 15.56 -18.70
N LEU A 284 -30.84 16.49 -17.89
CA LEU A 284 -32.01 16.27 -17.05
C LEU A 284 -33.22 16.91 -17.73
N ILE A 285 -34.18 16.07 -18.11
CA ILE A 285 -35.42 16.48 -18.77
C ILE A 285 -36.56 16.42 -17.75
N THR A 286 -37.25 17.54 -17.59
CA THR A 286 -38.34 17.74 -16.62
C THR A 286 -39.64 18.05 -17.37
N GLY A 287 -40.79 17.75 -16.75
CA GLY A 287 -42.11 18.06 -17.31
C GLY A 287 -42.71 16.99 -18.23
N VAL A 288 -42.01 15.89 -18.50
CA VAL A 288 -42.52 14.76 -19.29
C VAL A 288 -43.44 13.90 -18.41
N PRO A 289 -44.75 13.78 -18.69
CA PRO A 289 -45.67 12.96 -17.89
C PRO A 289 -45.19 11.52 -17.71
N GLU A 290 -45.48 10.90 -16.57
CA GLU A 290 -45.01 9.56 -16.23
C GLU A 290 -46.11 8.52 -16.47
N THR A 291 -45.81 7.47 -17.23
CA THR A 291 -46.75 6.36 -17.50
C THR A 291 -46.11 5.01 -17.15
N SER A 292 -46.95 4.03 -16.80
CA SER A 292 -46.48 2.67 -16.49
C SER A 292 -45.97 1.99 -17.76
N GLY A 293 -44.78 1.38 -17.68
CA GLY A 293 -44.16 0.69 -18.83
C GLY A 293 -43.61 1.62 -19.92
N GLU A 294 -43.36 2.90 -19.58
CA GLU A 294 -42.84 3.87 -20.54
C GLU A 294 -41.44 3.50 -21.08
N ALA A 295 -41.25 3.70 -22.38
CA ALA A 295 -39.93 3.65 -23.01
C ALA A 295 -39.29 5.04 -22.94
N THR A 296 -38.42 5.26 -21.96
CA THR A 296 -37.83 6.59 -21.72
C THR A 296 -36.99 7.10 -22.90
N ASP A 297 -36.39 6.22 -23.69
CA ASP A 297 -35.63 6.63 -24.88
C ASP A 297 -36.56 7.30 -25.92
N ASN A 298 -37.73 6.71 -26.16
CA ASN A 298 -38.73 7.27 -27.07
C ASN A 298 -39.20 8.65 -26.58
N LEU A 299 -39.44 8.79 -25.27
CA LEU A 299 -39.81 10.08 -24.67
C LEU A 299 -38.73 11.15 -24.87
N VAL A 300 -37.44 10.78 -24.78
CA VAL A 300 -36.35 11.73 -25.05
C VAL A 300 -36.29 12.11 -26.53
N LEU A 301 -36.53 11.16 -27.43
CA LEU A 301 -36.61 11.42 -28.87
C LEU A 301 -37.81 12.32 -29.21
N ASP A 302 -38.95 12.15 -28.54
CA ASP A 302 -40.13 13.01 -28.66
C ASP A 302 -39.83 14.44 -28.21
N VAL A 303 -39.12 14.60 -27.09
CA VAL A 303 -38.61 15.91 -26.64
C VAL A 303 -37.68 16.53 -27.69
N GLY A 304 -36.84 15.73 -28.34
CA GLY A 304 -36.03 16.17 -29.47
C GLY A 304 -36.89 16.69 -30.62
N ARG A 305 -37.90 15.93 -31.03
CA ARG A 305 -38.81 16.30 -32.12
C ARG A 305 -39.59 17.58 -31.82
N ALA A 306 -40.11 17.72 -30.60
CA ALA A 306 -40.80 18.94 -30.15
C ALA A 306 -39.87 20.17 -30.17
N ALA A 307 -38.57 19.99 -29.94
CA ALA A 307 -37.55 21.04 -30.06
C ALA A 307 -37.07 21.28 -31.51
N GLY A 308 -37.71 20.66 -32.51
CA GLY A 308 -37.32 20.77 -33.92
C GLY A 308 -36.05 19.99 -34.29
N LEU A 309 -35.69 18.95 -33.54
CA LEU A 309 -34.52 18.10 -33.79
C LEU A 309 -34.92 16.65 -34.12
N ASN A 310 -34.38 16.13 -35.22
CA ASN A 310 -34.46 14.70 -35.52
C ASN A 310 -33.26 13.98 -34.91
N LEU A 311 -33.41 13.53 -33.66
CA LEU A 311 -32.45 12.64 -33.00
C LEU A 311 -32.73 11.19 -33.39
N SER A 312 -31.68 10.39 -33.58
CA SER A 312 -31.78 8.94 -33.78
C SER A 312 -31.56 8.20 -32.46
N ALA A 313 -31.93 6.92 -32.41
CA ALA A 313 -31.65 6.05 -31.26
C ALA A 313 -30.14 6.00 -30.93
N ASP A 314 -29.27 5.99 -31.95
CA ASP A 314 -27.80 6.01 -31.79
C ASP A 314 -27.26 7.29 -31.14
N SER A 315 -28.09 8.33 -31.05
CA SER A 315 -27.74 9.58 -30.35
C SER A 315 -27.78 9.42 -28.83
N LEU A 316 -28.46 8.38 -28.34
CA LEU A 316 -28.66 8.05 -26.93
C LEU A 316 -27.85 6.82 -26.55
N ASP A 317 -27.17 6.90 -25.40
CA ASP A 317 -26.53 5.75 -24.76
C ASP A 317 -27.54 5.07 -23.84
N ARG A 318 -28.14 5.82 -22.89
CA ARG A 318 -29.16 5.33 -21.95
C ARG A 318 -30.06 6.45 -21.46
N SER A 319 -31.31 6.16 -21.15
CA SER A 319 -32.18 7.05 -20.38
C SER A 319 -32.95 6.32 -19.26
N ARG A 320 -33.35 7.05 -18.22
CA ARG A 320 -34.23 6.54 -17.14
C ARG A 320 -34.85 7.67 -16.31
N ARG A 321 -35.93 7.39 -15.60
CA ARG A 321 -36.45 8.28 -14.53
C ARG A 321 -35.48 8.34 -13.35
N LEU A 322 -35.29 9.53 -12.79
CA LEU A 322 -34.44 9.78 -11.64
C LEU A 322 -35.27 9.82 -10.35
N GLY A 323 -34.89 9.04 -9.34
CA GLY A 323 -35.51 9.06 -8.01
C GLY A 323 -36.66 8.07 -7.79
N ARG A 324 -37.15 8.00 -6.54
CA ARG A 324 -38.29 7.17 -6.14
C ARG A 324 -39.62 7.81 -6.56
N PRO A 325 -40.64 7.04 -6.96
CA PRO A 325 -41.97 7.57 -7.25
C PRO A 325 -42.53 8.34 -6.05
N GLN A 326 -43.15 9.50 -6.29
CA GLN A 326 -43.81 10.31 -5.26
C GLN A 326 -45.23 10.69 -5.73
N PRO A 327 -46.24 10.66 -4.85
CA PRO A 327 -47.60 11.05 -5.20
C PRO A 327 -47.64 12.50 -5.70
N GLY A 328 -48.26 12.73 -6.85
CA GLY A 328 -48.46 14.08 -7.41
C GLY A 328 -47.22 14.76 -8.00
N LYS A 329 -46.06 14.08 -8.04
CA LYS A 329 -44.81 14.66 -8.59
C LYS A 329 -44.23 13.79 -9.71
N VAL A 330 -44.09 14.39 -10.89
CA VAL A 330 -43.49 13.74 -12.06
C VAL A 330 -41.97 13.68 -11.90
N ARG A 331 -41.39 12.48 -12.03
CA ARG A 331 -39.93 12.30 -11.93
C ARG A 331 -39.22 12.82 -13.18
N PRO A 332 -38.06 13.49 -13.07
CA PRO A 332 -37.31 13.87 -14.26
C PRO A 332 -36.67 12.64 -14.93
N ILE A 333 -36.44 12.74 -16.24
CA ILE A 333 -35.66 11.76 -17.01
C ILE A 333 -34.21 12.24 -17.06
N ILE A 334 -33.26 11.38 -16.69
CA ILE A 334 -31.84 11.59 -17.02
C ILE A 334 -31.54 10.84 -18.31
N ALA A 335 -31.06 11.58 -19.32
CA ALA A 335 -30.74 11.05 -20.63
C ALA A 335 -29.25 11.24 -20.90
N LYS A 336 -28.53 10.14 -21.10
CA LYS A 336 -27.11 10.11 -21.48
C LYS A 336 -26.99 9.95 -22.99
N PHE A 337 -26.30 10.87 -23.63
CA PHE A 337 -26.09 10.89 -25.07
C PHE A 337 -24.79 10.19 -25.44
N ALA A 338 -24.74 9.61 -26.64
CA ALA A 338 -23.55 8.97 -27.18
C ALA A 338 -22.39 9.98 -27.37
N THR A 339 -22.71 11.24 -27.65
CA THR A 339 -21.71 12.32 -27.83
C THR A 339 -22.12 13.61 -27.12
N THR A 340 -21.12 14.40 -26.72
CA THR A 340 -21.33 15.77 -26.19
C THR A 340 -22.03 16.67 -27.20
N ASN A 341 -21.76 16.47 -28.50
CA ASN A 341 -22.38 17.23 -29.59
C ASN A 341 -23.88 16.95 -29.71
N ALA A 342 -24.30 15.69 -29.64
CA ALA A 342 -25.72 15.32 -29.67
C ALA A 342 -26.49 15.94 -28.48
N ARG A 343 -25.90 15.85 -27.29
CA ARG A 343 -26.42 16.50 -26.08
C ARG A 343 -26.49 18.02 -26.23
N GLN A 344 -25.46 18.66 -26.79
CA GLN A 344 -25.39 20.12 -26.97
C GLN A 344 -26.47 20.63 -27.91
N LYS A 345 -26.71 19.94 -29.04
CA LYS A 345 -27.79 20.27 -29.98
C LYS A 345 -29.15 20.37 -29.28
N LEU A 346 -29.51 19.35 -28.49
CA LEU A 346 -30.77 19.36 -27.74
C LEU A 346 -30.82 20.46 -26.67
N PHE A 347 -29.70 20.71 -26.00
CA PHE A 347 -29.64 21.75 -24.98
C PHE A 347 -29.78 23.16 -25.53
N ASP A 348 -29.23 23.46 -26.70
CA ASP A 348 -29.33 24.78 -27.32
C ASP A 348 -30.75 25.06 -27.81
N LYS A 349 -31.41 24.03 -28.32
CA LYS A 349 -32.81 24.04 -28.75
C LYS A 349 -33.82 24.03 -27.59
N ARG A 350 -33.37 23.94 -26.33
CA ARG A 350 -34.27 23.92 -25.16
C ARG A 350 -35.21 25.11 -25.07
N LYS A 351 -34.83 26.27 -25.61
CA LYS A 351 -35.65 27.48 -25.59
C LYS A 351 -36.89 27.36 -26.48
N GLU A 352 -36.90 26.41 -27.41
CA GLU A 352 -38.02 26.15 -28.33
C GLU A 352 -39.09 25.24 -27.70
N LEU A 353 -38.78 24.61 -26.56
CA LEU A 353 -39.68 23.73 -25.80
C LEU A 353 -40.77 24.47 -24.99
N THR A 354 -40.86 25.80 -25.13
CA THR A 354 -41.78 26.67 -24.38
C THR A 354 -43.27 26.44 -24.66
N ALA A 355 -43.63 25.66 -25.68
CA ALA A 355 -45.02 25.43 -26.06
C ALA A 355 -45.70 24.23 -25.34
N GLU A 356 -44.96 23.29 -24.73
CA GLU A 356 -45.53 22.00 -24.25
C GLU A 356 -45.25 21.63 -22.77
N LYS A 357 -44.85 22.58 -21.90
CA LYS A 357 -44.49 22.34 -20.48
C LYS A 357 -43.26 21.44 -20.26
N TRP A 358 -42.39 21.23 -21.25
CA TRP A 358 -41.14 20.47 -21.09
C TRP A 358 -39.95 21.41 -20.85
N ALA A 359 -39.01 21.00 -19.99
CA ALA A 359 -37.81 21.77 -19.71
C ALA A 359 -36.57 20.89 -19.59
N CYS A 360 -35.53 21.21 -20.36
CA CYS A 360 -34.21 20.56 -20.32
C CYS A 360 -33.20 21.39 -19.51
N ARG A 361 -32.54 20.76 -18.54
CA ARG A 361 -31.46 21.34 -17.73
C ARG A 361 -30.19 20.49 -17.87
N GLN A 362 -29.03 21.08 -17.58
CA GLN A 362 -27.82 20.29 -17.40
C GLN A 362 -28.06 19.27 -16.27
N GLY A 363 -27.56 18.05 -16.46
CA GLY A 363 -27.69 16.98 -15.49
C GLY A 363 -26.91 17.26 -14.22
N THR A 364 -27.50 17.97 -13.26
CA THR A 364 -27.01 18.04 -11.89
C THR A 364 -27.88 17.14 -11.02
N ILE A 365 -27.30 16.03 -10.57
CA ILE A 365 -27.91 15.23 -9.49
C ILE A 365 -27.68 16.06 -8.21
N PRO A 366 -28.73 16.35 -7.41
CA PRO A 366 -28.53 17.00 -6.11
C PRO A 366 -27.58 16.16 -5.27
N GLU A 367 -26.59 16.79 -4.65
CA GLU A 367 -25.81 16.17 -3.59
C GLU A 367 -26.76 15.71 -2.49
N ARG A 368 -26.50 14.51 -1.96
CA ARG A 368 -27.33 13.89 -0.92
C ARG A 368 -26.96 14.42 0.45
#